data_AF-A0A6I5C9Y8-F1
#
_entry.id   AF-A0A6I5C9Y8-F1
#
_cell.length_a   1.000
_cell.length_b   1.000
_cell.length_c   1.000
_cell.angle_alpha   90.00
_cell.angle_beta   90.00
_cell.angle_gamma   90.00
#
_symmetry.space_group_name_H-M   'P 1'
#
loop_
_entity.id
_entity.type
_entity.pdbx_description
1 polymer ?
#
loop_
_entity_poly.entity_id
_entity_poly.type
_entity_poly.pdbx_seq_one_letter_code
_entity_poly.pdbx_strand_id
1 'polypeptide(L)'
;RLRGGGAGARVLPVVAVALLATAQAGETAVAGMRIAQLELRHRSWSPRLGGQEGAVADAVAADDDWPRSRTDPGEDPGRNDPMVVGGQSGGYYSSLTAQVTQDTLTSLGYGYFAKGRRLVSLDNPVTDALFSVGTRVRLVQDPAGGPGKVPRAATTPVPPLVTVRPRLRLPDGTARFGPSVFANQEMLLGARVYDPPAPTTRTRGGKGSVTLTTTCTPGSRAYLSALTFNGTATMNGGRPVTFAGKLPAVRPPLRSIGVVPASGKVRVELRHTGWLDLPEQPVGCLVPGRLERAVQQLSATGATRVQVGGHSVTARIPAGSTGTAILAIPRIKGWRCSAGDGPARPAAVYLGLIAVPLDGTADSVSCDFRPPGLLKGGAVGAVALAGLAATALWYRRTRRRQEPAAAPPSV
;
A
#
# COMPACT_ATOMS: atom_id res chain seq x y z
N ARG A 1 -62.01 -61.46 1.42
CA ARG A 1 -61.57 -61.19 2.81
C ARG A 1 -60.30 -60.34 2.75
N LEU A 2 -60.28 -59.18 3.45
CA LEU A 2 -59.14 -58.25 3.72
C LEU A 2 -58.55 -57.56 2.47
N ARG A 3 -58.73 -56.26 2.13
CA ARG A 3 -58.62 -54.97 2.86
C ARG A 3 -57.34 -54.84 3.70
N GLY A 4 -56.37 -54.04 3.22
CA GLY A 4 -55.31 -53.44 4.04
C GLY A 4 -53.93 -53.35 3.37
N GLY A 5 -53.52 -52.15 2.92
CA GLY A 5 -52.16 -51.88 2.41
C GLY A 5 -52.16 -50.68 1.47
N GLY A 6 -52.47 -49.45 1.88
CA GLY A 6 -52.09 -48.80 3.13
C GLY A 6 -51.19 -47.63 2.73
N ALA A 7 -51.71 -46.40 2.83
CA ALA A 7 -51.03 -45.16 2.44
C ALA A 7 -49.60 -44.99 3.02
N GLY A 8 -49.20 -45.81 3.99
CA GLY A 8 -47.85 -45.85 4.57
C GLY A 8 -46.70 -46.14 3.59
N ALA A 9 -46.92 -46.86 2.49
CA ALA A 9 -45.83 -47.20 1.55
C ALA A 9 -45.28 -45.98 0.76
N ARG A 10 -46.06 -44.92 0.59
CA ARG A 10 -45.62 -43.66 -0.05
C ARG A 10 -45.21 -42.57 0.96
N VAL A 11 -45.62 -42.71 2.22
CA VAL A 11 -45.27 -41.76 3.29
C VAL A 11 -43.85 -41.97 3.78
N LEU A 12 -43.40 -43.23 3.91
CA LEU A 12 -42.03 -43.56 4.32
C LEU A 12 -40.93 -42.93 3.45
N PRO A 13 -40.96 -43.00 2.11
CA PRO A 13 -39.93 -42.35 1.29
C PRO A 13 -39.98 -40.82 1.38
N VAL A 14 -41.17 -40.23 1.50
CA VAL A 14 -41.31 -38.77 1.68
C VAL A 14 -40.75 -38.34 3.04
N VAL A 15 -41.05 -39.09 4.10
CA VAL A 15 -40.50 -38.84 5.45
C VAL A 15 -38.99 -39.06 5.46
N ALA A 16 -38.47 -40.10 4.80
CA ALA A 16 -37.03 -40.33 4.70
C ALA A 16 -36.30 -39.21 3.96
N VAL A 17 -36.85 -38.72 2.84
CA VAL A 17 -36.31 -37.58 2.09
C VAL A 17 -36.39 -36.31 2.92
N ALA A 18 -37.51 -36.06 3.61
CA ALA A 18 -37.67 -34.90 4.49
C ALA A 18 -36.64 -34.93 5.64
N LEU A 19 -36.48 -36.08 6.30
CA LEU A 19 -35.51 -36.27 7.38
C LEU A 19 -34.08 -36.08 6.89
N LEU A 20 -33.72 -36.64 5.73
CA LEU A 20 -32.40 -36.47 5.12
C LEU A 20 -32.14 -34.99 4.79
N ALA A 21 -33.12 -34.30 4.19
CA ALA A 21 -33.01 -32.88 3.87
C ALA A 21 -32.86 -32.02 5.13
N THR A 22 -33.63 -32.29 6.18
CA THR A 22 -33.49 -31.58 7.47
C THR A 22 -32.16 -31.89 8.16
N ALA A 23 -31.69 -33.14 8.11
CA ALA A 23 -30.40 -33.53 8.67
C ALA A 23 -29.26 -32.82 7.94
N GLN A 24 -29.28 -32.82 6.60
CA GLN A 24 -28.28 -32.14 5.79
C GLN A 24 -28.29 -30.62 6.00
N ALA A 25 -29.49 -30.01 6.09
CA ALA A 25 -29.63 -28.59 6.37
C ALA A 25 -29.13 -28.24 7.79
N GLY A 26 -29.47 -29.06 8.78
CA GLY A 26 -29.01 -28.90 10.16
C GLY A 26 -27.50 -29.05 10.29
N GLU A 27 -26.90 -30.06 9.67
CA GLU A 27 -25.45 -30.26 9.65
C GLU A 27 -24.75 -29.10 8.94
N THR A 28 -25.26 -28.66 7.80
CA THR A 28 -24.70 -27.51 7.05
C THR A 28 -24.76 -26.22 7.89
N ALA A 29 -25.87 -25.97 8.59
CA ALA A 29 -26.02 -24.80 9.45
C ALA A 29 -25.07 -24.84 10.65
N VAL A 30 -24.98 -25.99 11.34
CA VAL A 30 -24.08 -26.16 12.51
C VAL A 30 -22.61 -26.10 12.08
N ALA A 31 -22.24 -26.77 10.99
CA ALA A 31 -20.89 -26.72 10.44
C ALA A 31 -20.55 -25.29 9.99
N GLY A 32 -21.45 -24.59 9.29
CA GLY A 32 -21.29 -23.20 8.90
C GLY A 32 -21.11 -22.26 10.09
N MET A 33 -21.92 -22.41 11.14
CA MET A 33 -21.79 -21.65 12.39
C MET A 33 -20.45 -21.93 13.09
N ARG A 34 -20.04 -23.20 13.20
CA ARG A 34 -18.75 -23.58 13.80
C ARG A 34 -17.56 -23.04 13.02
N ILE A 35 -17.61 -23.13 11.68
CA ILE A 35 -16.62 -22.53 10.80
C ILE A 35 -16.57 -21.02 11.03
N ALA A 36 -17.71 -20.33 11.03
CA ALA A 36 -17.76 -18.89 11.27
C ALA A 36 -17.20 -18.51 12.66
N GLN A 37 -17.52 -19.27 13.71
CA GLN A 37 -16.97 -19.07 15.06
C GLN A 37 -15.45 -19.29 15.10
N LEU A 38 -14.95 -20.35 14.46
CA LEU A 38 -13.52 -20.63 14.36
C LEU A 38 -12.80 -19.58 13.51
N GLU A 39 -13.42 -19.11 12.44
CA GLU A 39 -12.89 -18.02 11.62
C GLU A 39 -12.86 -16.72 12.39
N LEU A 40 -13.88 -16.37 13.17
CA LEU A 40 -13.88 -15.20 14.05
C LEU A 40 -12.79 -15.29 15.13
N ARG A 41 -12.60 -16.47 15.74
CA ARG A 41 -11.62 -16.69 16.81
C ARG A 41 -10.17 -16.80 16.32
N HIS A 42 -9.94 -17.42 15.17
CA HIS A 42 -8.60 -17.81 14.73
C HIS A 42 -8.17 -17.20 13.40
N ARG A 43 -9.10 -16.81 12.54
CA ARG A 43 -8.78 -16.27 11.23
C ARG A 43 -9.08 -14.80 11.08
N SER A 44 -9.91 -14.16 11.89
CA SER A 44 -10.57 -12.92 11.53
C SER A 44 -9.60 -11.90 10.91
N TRP A 45 -9.76 -11.75 9.59
CA TRP A 45 -9.10 -10.73 8.77
C TRP A 45 -9.84 -9.39 8.92
N SER A 46 -10.80 -9.31 9.83
CA SER A 46 -11.51 -8.09 10.18
C SER A 46 -10.52 -7.13 10.85
N PRO A 47 -10.63 -5.82 10.57
CA PRO A 47 -9.90 -4.83 11.33
C PRO A 47 -10.21 -5.06 12.81
N ARG A 48 -9.17 -5.05 13.65
CA ARG A 48 -9.40 -4.95 15.09
C ARG A 48 -9.87 -3.52 15.26
N LEU A 49 -11.16 -3.31 15.46
CA LEU A 49 -11.69 -1.97 15.73
C LEU A 49 -11.81 -1.87 17.24
N GLY A 50 -11.07 -0.95 17.84
CA GLY A 50 -11.05 -0.73 19.27
C GLY A 50 -10.54 0.66 19.64
N GLY A 51 -10.27 0.85 20.93
CA GLY A 51 -9.85 2.15 21.46
C GLY A 51 -8.51 2.63 20.89
N GLN A 52 -7.60 1.71 20.53
CA GLN A 52 -6.33 2.09 19.92
C GLN A 52 -6.53 2.65 18.50
N GLU A 53 -7.37 2.02 17.68
CA GLU A 53 -7.69 2.49 16.33
C GLU A 53 -8.46 3.82 16.38
N GLY A 54 -9.37 3.98 17.34
CA GLY A 54 -10.02 5.26 17.62
C GLY A 54 -9.02 6.37 17.95
N ALA A 55 -8.11 6.10 18.90
CA ALA A 55 -7.07 7.06 19.25
C ALA A 55 -6.13 7.40 18.09
N VAL A 56 -5.79 6.42 17.24
CA VAL A 56 -5.00 6.66 16.02
C VAL A 56 -5.80 7.49 15.03
N ALA A 57 -7.10 7.22 14.84
CA ALA A 57 -7.96 8.01 13.96
C ALA A 57 -8.07 9.46 14.45
N ASP A 58 -8.22 9.68 15.76
CA ASP A 58 -8.23 11.02 16.35
C ASP A 58 -6.90 11.75 16.13
N ALA A 59 -5.77 11.06 16.33
CA ALA A 59 -4.45 11.62 16.07
C ALA A 59 -4.20 11.92 14.59
N VAL A 60 -4.71 11.09 13.68
CA VAL A 60 -4.64 11.33 12.23
C VAL A 60 -5.49 12.54 11.86
N ALA A 61 -6.73 12.61 12.35
CA ALA A 61 -7.65 13.70 12.05
C ALA A 61 -7.17 15.05 12.60
N ALA A 62 -6.52 15.05 13.77
CA ALA A 62 -5.98 16.27 14.38
C ALA A 62 -4.86 16.93 13.55
N ASP A 63 -4.07 16.12 12.85
CA ASP A 63 -2.92 16.56 12.05
C ASP A 63 -3.11 16.25 10.55
N ASP A 64 -4.35 16.10 10.07
CA ASP A 64 -4.64 15.89 8.66
C ASP A 64 -4.38 17.17 7.85
N ASP A 65 -3.63 17.02 6.78
CA ASP A 65 -3.18 18.12 5.93
C ASP A 65 -3.35 17.78 4.44
N TRP A 66 -4.16 16.76 4.15
CA TRP A 66 -4.44 16.35 2.79
C TRP A 66 -5.20 17.45 2.01
N PRO A 67 -4.79 17.80 0.77
CA PRO A 67 -3.75 17.18 -0.07
C PRO A 67 -2.38 17.88 -0.03
N ARG A 68 -2.14 18.83 0.87
CA ARG A 68 -0.84 19.52 0.98
C ARG A 68 0.26 18.54 1.42
N SER A 69 -0.05 17.67 2.38
CA SER A 69 0.78 16.52 2.73
C SER A 69 -0.09 15.33 3.19
N ARG A 70 0.49 14.13 3.19
CA ARG A 70 -0.13 12.90 3.67
C ARG A 70 0.13 12.71 5.16
N THR A 71 -0.84 12.12 5.84
CA THR A 71 -0.71 11.66 7.23
C THR A 71 -0.65 10.14 7.28
N ASP A 72 0.51 9.59 7.66
CA ASP A 72 0.76 8.16 7.76
C ASP A 72 0.47 7.65 9.19
N PRO A 73 -0.54 6.79 9.40
CA PRO A 73 -0.91 6.29 10.73
C PRO A 73 0.12 5.31 11.34
N GLY A 74 1.16 4.92 10.59
CA GLY A 74 2.20 4.01 11.06
C GLY A 74 1.95 2.53 10.74
N GLU A 75 2.77 1.65 11.33
CA GLU A 75 2.81 0.21 11.06
C GLU A 75 1.65 -0.58 11.72
N ASP A 76 0.98 0.01 12.71
CA ASP A 76 0.02 -0.66 13.59
C ASP A 76 -1.19 0.28 13.78
N PRO A 77 -2.26 0.08 13.00
CA PRO A 77 -3.17 -1.03 13.28
C PRO A 77 -3.44 -1.93 12.04
N GLY A 78 -3.67 -3.21 12.26
CA GLY A 78 -4.26 -4.20 11.31
C GLY A 78 -3.96 -4.15 9.80
N ARG A 79 -4.85 -4.77 9.01
CA ARG A 79 -4.73 -4.89 7.53
C ARG A 79 -5.75 -3.95 6.92
N ASN A 80 -5.31 -3.00 6.10
CA ASN A 80 -6.14 -1.93 5.53
C ASN A 80 -6.65 -0.87 6.52
N ASP A 81 -6.28 -0.96 7.79
CA ASP A 81 -6.70 0.00 8.81
C ASP A 81 -6.29 1.44 8.51
N PRO A 82 -5.20 1.75 7.76
CA PRO A 82 -4.98 3.12 7.31
C PRO A 82 -6.19 3.74 6.60
N MET A 83 -6.95 2.96 5.81
CA MET A 83 -8.19 3.44 5.19
C MET A 83 -9.34 3.63 6.18
N VAL A 84 -9.31 2.92 7.31
CA VAL A 84 -10.32 3.02 8.37
C VAL A 84 -10.05 4.24 9.27
N VAL A 85 -8.78 4.46 9.64
CA VAL A 85 -8.36 5.57 10.52
C VAL A 85 -8.13 6.87 9.76
N GLY A 86 -8.52 6.94 8.48
CA GLY A 86 -8.44 8.15 7.64
C GLY A 86 -7.04 8.50 7.12
N GLY A 87 -6.04 7.64 7.34
CA GLY A 87 -4.64 7.90 6.99
C GLY A 87 -4.26 7.55 5.54
N GLN A 88 -3.24 8.23 5.02
CA GLN A 88 -2.73 8.03 3.65
C GLN A 88 -1.31 7.44 3.63
N SER A 89 -1.15 6.24 4.20
CA SER A 89 0.14 5.53 4.20
C SER A 89 0.33 4.60 2.99
N GLY A 90 1.54 4.05 2.87
CA GLY A 90 1.81 2.90 1.99
C GLY A 90 1.28 1.56 2.53
N GLY A 91 0.68 1.54 3.72
CA GLY A 91 0.10 0.35 4.34
C GLY A 91 -1.21 -0.05 3.68
N TYR A 92 -1.17 -1.09 2.85
CA TYR A 92 -2.34 -1.55 2.10
C TYR A 92 -2.27 -3.06 1.85
N TYR A 93 -3.41 -3.75 2.02
CA TYR A 93 -3.61 -5.13 1.63
C TYR A 93 -4.58 -5.26 0.47
N SER A 94 -4.13 -5.92 -0.60
CA SER A 94 -5.00 -6.43 -1.65
C SER A 94 -4.39 -7.66 -2.31
N SER A 95 -5.24 -8.65 -2.58
CA SER A 95 -4.89 -9.79 -3.45
C SER A 95 -4.59 -9.36 -4.89
N LEU A 96 -4.98 -8.13 -5.27
CA LEU A 96 -4.81 -7.54 -6.59
C LEU A 96 -3.91 -6.29 -6.55
N THR A 97 -2.96 -6.24 -5.60
CA THR A 97 -1.98 -5.14 -5.54
C THR A 97 -1.27 -5.01 -6.88
N ALA A 98 -1.26 -3.80 -7.45
CA ALA A 98 -0.64 -3.57 -8.74
C ALA A 98 0.87 -3.80 -8.68
N GLN A 99 1.40 -4.55 -9.65
CA GLN A 99 2.81 -4.91 -9.70
C GLN A 99 3.73 -3.67 -9.64
N VAL A 100 3.42 -2.60 -10.40
CA VAL A 100 4.20 -1.36 -10.35
C VAL A 100 4.26 -0.74 -8.96
N THR A 101 3.17 -0.79 -8.18
CA THR A 101 3.14 -0.28 -6.81
C THR A 101 4.02 -1.13 -5.90
N GLN A 102 3.91 -2.46 -6.01
CA GLN A 102 4.76 -3.38 -5.24
C GLN A 102 6.24 -3.19 -5.59
N ASP A 103 6.60 -3.19 -6.88
CA ASP A 103 7.98 -3.10 -7.35
C ASP A 103 8.61 -1.76 -6.98
N THR A 104 7.86 -0.66 -7.09
CA THR A 104 8.32 0.68 -6.72
C THR A 104 8.60 0.76 -5.22
N LEU A 105 7.62 0.41 -4.39
CA LEU A 105 7.75 0.55 -2.93
C LEU A 105 8.82 -0.40 -2.37
N THR A 106 8.87 -1.65 -2.84
CA THR A 106 9.90 -2.59 -2.37
C THR A 106 11.30 -2.19 -2.83
N SER A 107 11.46 -1.66 -4.04
CA SER A 107 12.74 -1.07 -4.52
C SER A 107 13.20 0.11 -3.68
N LEU A 108 12.28 0.85 -3.05
CA LEU A 108 12.55 1.95 -2.13
C LEU A 108 12.74 1.49 -0.67
N GLY A 109 12.63 0.19 -0.38
CA GLY A 109 12.86 -0.38 0.95
C GLY A 109 11.61 -0.62 1.79
N TYR A 110 10.40 -0.46 1.23
CA TYR A 110 9.18 -0.86 1.92
C TYR A 110 9.14 -2.39 2.11
N GLY A 111 8.58 -2.81 3.24
CA GLY A 111 8.36 -4.22 3.56
C GLY A 111 7.05 -4.74 2.98
N TYR A 112 6.87 -6.06 3.02
CA TYR A 112 5.58 -6.68 2.73
C TYR A 112 5.32 -7.94 3.55
N PHE A 113 4.04 -8.32 3.63
CA PHE A 113 3.57 -9.64 4.03
C PHE A 113 2.74 -10.29 2.90
N ALA A 114 2.46 -11.59 3.06
CA ALA A 114 1.62 -12.37 2.18
C ALA A 114 2.06 -12.35 0.70
N LYS A 115 3.38 -12.41 0.44
CA LYS A 115 3.99 -12.40 -0.90
C LYS A 115 3.69 -11.11 -1.69
N GLY A 116 3.87 -9.94 -1.06
CA GLY A 116 3.68 -8.63 -1.69
C GLY A 116 2.24 -8.11 -1.67
N ARG A 117 1.27 -8.91 -1.20
CA ARG A 117 -0.15 -8.51 -1.14
C ARG A 117 -0.47 -7.53 -0.01
N ARG A 118 0.35 -7.49 1.05
CA ARG A 118 0.27 -6.48 2.11
C ARG A 118 1.55 -5.66 2.08
N LEU A 119 1.49 -4.40 1.68
CA LEU A 119 2.59 -3.46 1.82
C LEU A 119 2.61 -2.92 3.25
N VAL A 120 3.81 -2.69 3.79
CA VAL A 120 4.02 -2.19 5.15
C VAL A 120 4.52 -0.76 5.06
N SER A 121 3.94 0.14 5.86
CA SER A 121 4.43 1.51 5.98
C SER A 121 5.92 1.54 6.35
N LEU A 122 6.66 2.53 5.87
CA LEU A 122 8.09 2.65 6.07
C LEU A 122 8.40 3.97 6.80
N ASP A 123 8.86 3.87 8.03
CA ASP A 123 9.36 5.01 8.81
C ASP A 123 10.75 5.44 8.31
N ASN A 124 10.78 6.23 7.23
CA ASN A 124 11.99 6.76 6.63
C ASN A 124 11.71 8.17 6.03
N PRO A 125 12.47 9.20 6.45
CA PRO A 125 12.20 10.59 6.07
C PRO A 125 12.51 10.87 4.59
N VAL A 126 13.32 10.04 3.92
CA VAL A 126 13.54 10.15 2.47
C VAL A 126 12.31 9.70 1.72
N THR A 127 11.71 8.57 2.09
CA THR A 127 10.44 8.12 1.48
C THR A 127 9.27 9.01 1.87
N ASP A 128 9.30 9.59 3.07
CA ASP A 128 8.32 10.60 3.46
C ASP A 128 8.42 11.83 2.54
N ALA A 129 9.63 12.31 2.22
CA ALA A 129 9.81 13.38 1.23
C ALA A 129 9.37 12.97 -0.19
N LEU A 130 9.66 11.74 -0.62
CA LEU A 130 9.27 11.23 -1.94
C LEU A 130 7.75 11.11 -2.12
N PHE A 131 7.04 10.77 -1.03
CA PHE A 131 5.60 10.55 -1.04
C PHE A 131 4.83 11.65 -0.31
N SER A 132 5.44 12.80 -0.06
CA SER A 132 4.80 13.93 0.62
C SER A 132 4.12 13.55 1.93
N VAL A 133 4.70 12.64 2.71
CA VAL A 133 4.20 12.25 4.05
C VAL A 133 4.70 13.28 5.06
N GLY A 134 3.87 14.27 5.35
CA GLY A 134 4.22 15.38 6.26
C GLY A 134 4.07 14.99 7.72
N THR A 135 3.10 14.13 8.03
CA THR A 135 2.81 13.70 9.40
C THR A 135 2.91 12.19 9.51
N ARG A 136 3.59 11.71 10.56
CA ARG A 136 3.66 10.27 10.89
C ARG A 136 3.23 10.03 12.33
N VAL A 137 2.21 9.19 12.51
CA VAL A 137 1.76 8.72 13.82
C VAL A 137 2.58 7.50 14.24
N ARG A 138 3.06 7.51 15.48
CA ARG A 138 3.79 6.40 16.09
C ARG A 138 3.12 6.02 17.40
N LEU A 139 2.90 4.72 17.59
CA LEU A 139 2.49 4.20 18.89
C LEU A 139 3.71 4.13 19.81
N VAL A 140 3.77 5.05 20.77
CA VAL A 140 4.83 5.13 21.79
C VAL A 140 4.33 4.60 23.12
N GLN A 141 5.24 4.19 24.00
CA GLN A 141 4.86 3.82 25.37
C GLN A 141 4.15 4.99 26.04
N ASP A 142 3.08 4.71 26.78
CA ASP A 142 2.37 5.74 27.55
C ASP A 142 3.34 6.45 28.52
N PRO A 143 3.56 7.77 28.38
CA PRO A 143 4.41 8.53 29.29
C PRO A 143 3.93 8.49 30.74
N ALA A 144 2.64 8.28 30.98
CA ALA A 144 2.07 8.12 32.32
C ALA A 144 2.34 6.73 32.95
N GLY A 145 3.03 5.84 32.23
CA GLY A 145 3.38 4.51 32.71
C GLY A 145 2.22 3.50 32.67
N GLY A 146 1.11 3.83 32.03
CA GLY A 146 -0.03 2.94 31.86
C GLY A 146 0.27 1.71 31.00
N PRO A 147 -0.51 0.63 31.15
CA PRO A 147 -0.42 -0.53 30.26
C PRO A 147 -0.98 -0.16 28.89
N GLY A 148 -0.10 0.21 27.95
CA GLY A 148 -0.52 0.48 26.58
C GLY A 148 0.46 1.33 25.80
N LYS A 149 0.16 1.49 24.50
CA LYS A 149 0.81 2.48 23.65
C LYS A 149 -0.18 3.57 23.29
N VAL A 150 0.30 4.80 23.23
CA VAL A 150 -0.49 5.97 22.82
C VAL A 150 0.03 6.49 21.47
N PRO A 151 -0.86 6.96 20.58
CA PRO A 151 -0.44 7.55 19.31
C PRO A 151 0.23 8.91 19.56
N ARG A 152 1.36 9.11 18.87
CA ARG A 152 2.05 10.39 18.82
C ARG A 152 2.32 10.77 17.37
N ALA A 153 1.71 11.85 16.93
CA ALA A 153 2.01 12.46 15.65
C ALA A 153 3.32 13.24 15.71
N ALA A 154 4.07 13.20 14.62
CA ALA A 154 5.22 14.05 14.37
C ALA A 154 5.16 14.58 12.94
N THR A 155 5.13 15.91 12.81
CA THR A 155 5.07 16.61 11.53
C THR A 155 6.46 17.10 11.13
N THR A 156 6.81 16.93 9.86
CA THR A 156 8.08 17.38 9.27
C THR A 156 7.82 18.01 7.91
N PRO A 157 8.55 19.07 7.51
CA PRO A 157 8.43 19.63 6.17
C PRO A 157 8.74 18.59 5.10
N VAL A 158 7.88 18.51 4.08
CA VAL A 158 8.03 17.64 2.91
C VAL A 158 7.66 18.39 1.63
N PRO A 159 8.17 17.96 0.46
CA PRO A 159 7.76 18.52 -0.82
C PRO A 159 6.28 18.30 -1.11
N PRO A 160 5.64 19.15 -1.92
CA PRO A 160 4.25 18.96 -2.36
C PRO A 160 4.10 17.66 -3.17
N LEU A 161 2.86 17.17 -3.28
CA LEU A 161 2.52 15.93 -4.00
C LEU A 161 3.06 15.86 -5.43
N VAL A 162 3.23 17.02 -6.05
CA VAL A 162 3.76 17.19 -7.40
C VAL A 162 5.02 18.03 -7.33
N THR A 163 6.16 17.44 -7.69
CA THR A 163 7.46 18.13 -7.75
C THR A 163 7.89 18.33 -9.19
N VAL A 164 8.69 19.35 -9.48
CA VAL A 164 9.26 19.58 -10.81
C VAL A 164 10.77 19.30 -10.79
N ARG A 165 11.22 18.56 -11.80
CA ARG A 165 12.62 18.16 -12.02
C ARG A 165 13.12 18.81 -13.32
N PRO A 166 13.73 20.02 -13.26
CA PRO A 166 14.09 20.79 -14.45
C PRO A 166 15.08 20.10 -15.40
N ARG A 167 15.97 19.28 -14.84
CA ARG A 167 17.03 18.57 -15.59
C ARG A 167 16.61 17.16 -16.04
N LEU A 168 15.44 16.68 -15.62
CA LEU A 168 14.95 15.36 -16.00
C LEU A 168 14.19 15.46 -17.34
N ARG A 169 14.65 14.69 -18.32
CA ARG A 169 14.03 14.58 -19.65
C ARG A 169 13.50 13.16 -19.85
N LEU A 170 12.34 13.04 -20.50
CA LEU A 170 11.70 11.77 -20.79
C LEU A 170 11.65 11.49 -22.31
N PRO A 171 11.69 10.22 -22.73
CA PRO A 171 11.93 9.03 -21.90
C PRO A 171 13.39 8.99 -21.41
N ASP A 172 13.60 8.57 -20.15
CA ASP A 172 14.93 8.30 -19.62
C ASP A 172 15.17 6.78 -19.66
N GLY A 173 15.86 6.31 -20.70
CA GLY A 173 16.18 4.88 -20.86
C GLY A 173 17.19 4.35 -19.84
N THR A 174 17.84 5.22 -19.06
CA THR A 174 18.81 4.83 -18.04
C THR A 174 18.19 4.67 -16.65
N ALA A 175 17.01 5.27 -16.43
CA ALA A 175 16.31 5.21 -15.16
C ALA A 175 15.77 3.81 -14.86
N ARG A 176 16.51 3.06 -14.04
CA ARG A 176 16.10 1.76 -13.51
C ARG A 176 16.55 1.60 -12.06
N PHE A 177 15.68 1.05 -11.23
CA PHE A 177 16.07 0.70 -9.87
C PHE A 177 17.18 -0.37 -9.90
N GLY A 178 18.19 -0.16 -9.06
CA GLY A 178 19.29 -1.07 -8.83
C GLY A 178 19.14 -1.84 -7.50
N PRO A 179 20.19 -2.57 -7.09
CA PRO A 179 20.17 -3.38 -5.87
C PRO A 179 20.23 -2.57 -4.58
N SER A 180 20.69 -1.31 -4.63
CA SER A 180 20.81 -0.44 -3.44
C SER A 180 19.54 0.39 -3.24
N VAL A 181 18.81 0.11 -2.15
CA VAL A 181 17.61 0.88 -1.77
C VAL A 181 17.93 2.36 -1.53
N PHE A 182 19.11 2.67 -1.01
CA PHE A 182 19.57 4.04 -0.76
C PHE A 182 19.77 4.78 -2.09
N ALA A 183 20.46 4.15 -3.05
CA ALA A 183 20.64 4.73 -4.38
C ALA A 183 19.31 4.89 -5.12
N ASN A 184 18.37 3.95 -4.96
CA ASN A 184 17.04 4.02 -5.55
C ASN A 184 16.24 5.22 -5.02
N GLN A 185 16.28 5.45 -3.70
CA GLN A 185 15.64 6.60 -3.07
C GLN A 185 16.26 7.91 -3.57
N GLU A 186 17.59 8.02 -3.61
CA GLU A 186 18.30 9.22 -4.10
C GLU A 186 18.05 9.49 -5.58
N MET A 187 17.93 8.45 -6.40
CA MET A 187 17.63 8.59 -7.83
C MET A 187 16.24 9.20 -8.03
N LEU A 188 15.24 8.71 -7.30
CA LEU A 188 13.88 9.26 -7.35
C LEU A 188 13.83 10.68 -6.77
N LEU A 189 14.53 10.92 -5.65
CA LEU A 189 14.59 12.22 -4.99
C LEU A 189 15.31 13.26 -5.86
N GLY A 190 16.34 12.82 -6.60
CA GLY A 190 17.20 13.70 -7.38
C GLY A 190 18.35 14.33 -6.62
N ALA A 191 18.64 13.84 -5.43
CA ALA A 191 19.66 14.39 -4.55
C ALA A 191 20.36 13.26 -3.80
N ARG A 192 21.67 13.45 -3.55
CA ARG A 192 22.45 12.59 -2.67
C ARG A 192 22.22 13.01 -1.22
N VAL A 193 21.58 12.16 -0.43
CA VAL A 193 21.22 12.43 0.98
C VAL A 193 21.86 11.44 1.94
N TYR A 194 22.25 10.27 1.44
CA TYR A 194 23.08 9.34 2.19
C TYR A 194 24.56 9.69 2.02
N ASP A 195 25.39 9.26 2.95
CA ASP A 195 26.83 9.27 2.77
C ASP A 195 27.23 8.42 1.56
N PRO A 196 28.32 8.80 0.86
CA PRO A 196 28.85 7.96 -0.19
C PRO A 196 29.14 6.55 0.39
N PRO A 197 28.94 5.48 -0.38
CA PRO A 197 29.13 4.13 0.12
C PRO A 197 30.57 3.94 0.63
N ALA A 198 30.73 3.91 1.94
CA ALA A 198 31.98 3.48 2.55
C ALA A 198 32.05 1.94 2.49
N PRO A 199 33.24 1.34 2.25
CA PRO A 199 33.41 -0.10 2.31
C PRO A 199 32.87 -0.65 3.62
N THR A 200 31.89 -1.55 3.53
CA THR A 200 31.34 -2.22 4.70
C THR A 200 32.04 -3.55 4.89
N THR A 201 32.86 -3.65 5.93
CA THR A 201 33.51 -4.91 6.29
C THR A 201 32.51 -5.81 6.99
N ARG A 202 32.49 -7.09 6.62
CA ARG A 202 31.66 -8.12 7.25
C ARG A 202 32.56 -9.12 7.95
N THR A 203 32.44 -9.21 9.26
CA THR A 203 33.17 -10.20 10.07
C THR A 203 32.18 -11.22 10.60
N ARG A 204 32.34 -12.48 10.20
CA ARG A 204 31.57 -13.58 10.79
C ARG A 204 31.98 -13.75 12.25
N GLY A 205 31.00 -13.79 13.14
CA GLY A 205 31.20 -14.20 14.52
C GLY A 205 30.93 -15.70 14.68
N GLY A 206 30.43 -16.09 15.86
CA GLY A 206 29.90 -17.44 16.09
C GLY A 206 28.65 -17.75 15.27
N LYS A 207 28.11 -18.95 15.47
CA LYS A 207 26.90 -19.44 14.76
C LYS A 207 25.75 -18.42 14.87
N GLY A 208 25.26 -17.95 13.74
CA GLY A 208 24.16 -16.98 13.67
C GLY A 208 24.53 -15.54 13.99
N SER A 209 25.81 -15.17 13.96
CA SER A 209 26.29 -13.81 14.27
C SER A 209 27.18 -13.25 13.17
N VAL A 210 26.91 -12.00 12.75
CA VAL A 210 27.76 -11.24 11.82
C VAL A 210 27.90 -9.81 12.33
N THR A 211 29.11 -9.27 12.28
CA THR A 211 29.35 -7.85 12.56
C THR A 211 29.60 -7.13 11.24
N LEU A 212 28.86 -6.04 11.02
CA LEU A 212 29.11 -5.08 9.95
C LEU A 212 29.86 -3.89 10.54
N THR A 213 30.92 -3.45 9.87
CA THR A 213 31.65 -2.24 10.27
C THR A 213 31.75 -1.29 9.08
N THR A 214 31.43 -0.02 9.30
CA THR A 214 31.57 1.05 8.31
C THR A 214 31.82 2.40 9.00
N THR A 215 32.04 3.45 8.22
CA THR A 215 32.22 4.82 8.69
C THR A 215 31.19 5.74 8.04
N CYS A 216 30.63 6.63 8.84
CA CYS A 216 29.62 7.59 8.41
C CYS A 216 29.91 8.98 8.99
N THR A 217 29.31 10.00 8.38
CA THR A 217 29.31 11.36 8.91
C THR A 217 28.67 11.34 10.31
N PRO A 218 29.32 11.89 11.34
CA PRO A 218 28.74 12.01 12.68
C PRO A 218 27.38 12.71 12.67
N GLY A 219 26.45 12.27 13.53
CA GLY A 219 25.09 12.82 13.59
C GLY A 219 24.14 12.35 12.48
N SER A 220 24.64 11.65 11.46
CA SER A 220 23.79 10.98 10.47
C SER A 220 22.91 9.91 11.13
N ARG A 221 21.75 9.63 10.53
CA ARG A 221 20.91 8.50 10.95
C ARG A 221 21.26 7.26 10.13
N ALA A 222 21.68 6.19 10.79
CA ALA A 222 22.00 4.93 10.15
C ALA A 222 20.74 4.09 9.92
N TYR A 223 20.62 3.56 8.71
CA TYR A 223 19.59 2.63 8.29
C TYR A 223 20.21 1.33 7.80
N LEU A 224 19.56 0.20 8.11
CA LEU A 224 19.98 -1.14 7.69
C LEU A 224 18.99 -1.73 6.68
N SER A 225 19.49 -1.93 5.46
CA SER A 225 18.83 -2.70 4.41
C SER A 225 19.17 -4.18 4.57
N ALA A 226 18.27 -4.92 5.22
CA ALA A 226 18.40 -6.35 5.48
C ALA A 226 17.11 -7.07 5.08
N LEU A 227 16.77 -6.98 3.79
CA LEU A 227 15.44 -7.25 3.25
C LEU A 227 15.05 -8.74 3.20
N THR A 228 15.95 -9.63 3.61
CA THR A 228 15.69 -11.07 3.76
C THR A 228 15.91 -11.55 5.20
N PHE A 229 16.42 -10.67 6.06
CA PHE A 229 16.96 -10.99 7.37
C PHE A 229 15.87 -11.28 8.40
N ASN A 230 16.09 -12.35 9.15
CA ASN A 230 15.30 -12.69 10.33
C ASN A 230 16.21 -12.70 11.55
N GLY A 231 15.99 -11.78 12.47
CA GLY A 231 16.88 -11.58 13.60
C GLY A 231 16.86 -10.17 14.17
N THR A 232 17.94 -9.80 14.86
CA THR A 232 18.11 -8.49 15.48
C THR A 232 19.40 -7.82 15.01
N ALA A 233 19.34 -6.52 14.76
CA ALA A 233 20.50 -5.68 14.53
C ALA A 233 20.70 -4.72 15.72
N THR A 234 21.92 -4.65 16.23
CA THR A 234 22.30 -3.76 17.32
C THR A 234 23.46 -2.88 16.87
N MET A 235 23.25 -1.57 16.81
CA MET A 235 24.31 -0.63 16.47
C MET A 235 25.02 -0.14 17.74
N ASN A 236 26.34 -0.29 17.81
CA ASN A 236 27.20 0.25 18.87
C ASN A 236 26.68 -0.04 20.31
N GLY A 237 26.14 -1.23 20.56
CA GLY A 237 25.58 -1.62 21.86
C GLY A 237 24.23 -0.98 22.23
N GLY A 238 23.58 -0.29 21.29
CA GLY A 238 22.28 0.34 21.49
C GLY A 238 21.09 -0.63 21.57
N ARG A 239 19.88 -0.09 21.43
CA ARG A 239 18.65 -0.91 21.47
C ARG A 239 18.58 -1.85 20.25
N PRO A 240 18.34 -3.16 20.45
CA PRO A 240 18.16 -4.09 19.33
C PRO A 240 16.95 -3.73 18.47
N VAL A 241 17.13 -3.80 17.16
CA VAL A 241 16.08 -3.61 16.14
C VAL A 241 15.77 -4.96 15.50
N THR A 242 14.53 -5.42 15.66
CA THR A 242 14.09 -6.72 15.12
C THR A 242 13.74 -6.64 13.64
N PHE A 243 13.98 -7.72 12.91
CA PHE A 243 13.54 -7.93 11.54
C PHE A 243 12.92 -9.32 11.46
N ALA A 244 11.76 -9.43 10.82
CA ALA A 244 10.98 -10.67 10.76
C ALA A 244 10.89 -11.22 9.32
N GLY A 245 12.03 -11.36 8.64
CA GLY A 245 12.07 -11.89 7.27
C GLY A 245 11.67 -13.36 7.17
N LYS A 246 10.87 -13.69 6.17
CA LYS A 246 10.46 -15.07 5.86
C LYS A 246 10.09 -15.16 4.39
N LEU A 247 11.07 -15.04 3.50
CA LEU A 247 10.82 -15.10 2.07
C LEU A 247 10.23 -16.46 1.64
N PRO A 248 9.39 -16.49 0.59
CA PRO A 248 8.88 -15.34 -0.17
C PRO A 248 7.68 -14.65 0.50
N ALA A 249 7.27 -15.09 1.69
CA ALA A 249 6.04 -14.61 2.33
C ALA A 249 6.18 -13.22 2.96
N VAL A 250 7.33 -12.92 3.57
CA VAL A 250 7.58 -11.70 4.34
C VAL A 250 8.95 -11.11 4.00
N ARG A 251 8.94 -9.82 3.66
CA ARG A 251 10.12 -8.97 3.50
C ARG A 251 10.04 -7.86 4.56
N PRO A 252 11.00 -7.76 5.50
CA PRO A 252 11.00 -6.67 6.47
C PRO A 252 11.31 -5.34 5.77
N PRO A 253 10.75 -4.22 6.24
CA PRO A 253 11.10 -2.90 5.74
C PRO A 253 12.55 -2.53 6.13
N LEU A 254 13.12 -1.58 5.40
CA LEU A 254 14.30 -0.81 5.81
C LEU A 254 14.04 -0.21 7.20
N ARG A 255 15.00 -0.30 8.13
CA ARG A 255 14.82 0.21 9.50
C ARG A 255 15.98 1.09 9.93
N SER A 256 15.67 2.14 10.69
CA SER A 256 16.71 2.89 11.39
C SER A 256 17.29 2.03 12.52
N ILE A 257 18.61 2.04 12.64
CA ILE A 257 19.36 1.31 13.67
C ILE A 257 20.03 2.24 14.68
N GLY A 258 19.91 3.56 14.49
CA GLY A 258 20.33 4.59 15.44
C GLY A 258 20.96 5.82 14.78
N VAL A 259 21.53 6.69 15.61
CA VAL A 259 22.29 7.88 15.20
C VAL A 259 23.79 7.59 15.28
N VAL A 260 24.53 8.00 14.26
CA VAL A 260 25.98 7.81 14.15
C VAL A 260 26.68 8.66 15.23
N PRO A 261 27.54 8.05 16.06
CA PRO A 261 28.22 8.77 17.14
C PRO A 261 29.26 9.78 16.60
N ALA A 262 29.76 10.64 17.49
CA ALA A 262 30.80 11.62 17.18
C ALA A 262 32.06 11.02 16.52
N SER A 263 32.38 9.76 16.81
CA SER A 263 33.52 9.05 16.21
C SER A 263 33.33 8.69 14.73
N GLY A 264 32.11 8.79 14.20
CA GLY A 264 31.75 8.35 12.84
C GLY A 264 31.78 6.83 12.64
N LYS A 265 32.22 6.05 13.62
CA LYS A 265 32.34 4.59 13.53
C LYS A 265 30.98 3.92 13.76
N VAL A 266 30.59 3.07 12.82
CA VAL A 266 29.34 2.29 12.88
C VAL A 266 29.70 0.82 12.93
N ARG A 267 29.41 0.17 14.07
CA ARG A 267 29.48 -1.27 14.25
C ARG A 267 28.07 -1.80 14.46
N VAL A 268 27.62 -2.67 13.57
CA VAL A 268 26.29 -3.29 13.62
C VAL A 268 26.44 -4.78 13.87
N GLU A 269 25.97 -5.22 15.03
CA GLU A 269 25.95 -6.63 15.40
C GLU A 269 24.62 -7.24 14.96
N LEU A 270 24.69 -8.19 14.04
CA LEU A 270 23.55 -8.93 13.53
C LEU A 270 23.51 -10.29 14.18
N ARG A 271 22.40 -10.60 14.85
CA ARG A 271 22.07 -11.95 15.29
C ARG A 271 20.94 -12.47 14.42
N HIS A 272 21.18 -13.54 13.66
CA HIS A 272 20.23 -14.09 12.71
C HIS A 272 19.89 -15.54 12.97
N THR A 273 18.70 -15.92 12.53
CA THR A 273 18.29 -17.32 12.39
C THR A 273 18.13 -17.65 10.91
N GLY A 274 18.69 -18.78 10.47
CA GLY A 274 18.62 -19.20 9.08
C GLY A 274 19.59 -18.45 8.18
N TRP A 275 19.22 -18.32 6.90
CA TRP A 275 20.08 -17.73 5.87
C TRP A 275 20.21 -16.21 6.03
N LEU A 276 21.43 -15.70 5.86
CA LEU A 276 21.73 -14.27 5.87
C LEU A 276 22.14 -13.84 4.46
N ASP A 277 21.32 -13.01 3.85
CA ASP A 277 21.63 -12.35 2.58
C ASP A 277 21.52 -10.85 2.74
N LEU A 278 22.64 -10.18 2.49
CA LEU A 278 22.76 -8.74 2.67
C LEU A 278 23.26 -8.13 1.36
N PRO A 279 22.60 -7.07 0.87
CA PRO A 279 23.04 -6.36 -0.32
C PRO A 279 24.45 -5.81 -0.09
N GLU A 280 25.21 -5.58 -1.16
CA GLU A 280 26.59 -5.09 -1.10
C GLU A 280 26.76 -3.87 -0.18
N GLN A 281 25.78 -2.95 -0.22
CA GLN A 281 25.67 -1.78 0.64
C GLN A 281 24.49 -1.93 1.61
N PRO A 282 24.67 -2.66 2.74
CA PRO A 282 23.58 -2.91 3.68
C PRO A 282 23.31 -1.73 4.60
N VAL A 283 24.27 -0.82 4.79
CA VAL A 283 24.13 0.35 5.67
C VAL A 283 24.10 1.63 4.83
N GLY A 284 23.10 2.47 5.09
CA GLY A 284 22.98 3.81 4.52
C GLY A 284 22.89 4.83 5.64
N CYS A 285 23.76 5.84 5.60
CA CYS A 285 23.85 6.88 6.62
C CYS A 285 23.26 8.18 6.10
N LEU A 286 22.03 8.49 6.52
CA LEU A 286 21.30 9.67 6.09
C LEU A 286 21.86 10.91 6.78
N VAL A 287 22.31 11.87 5.99
CA VAL A 287 22.79 13.18 6.47
C VAL A 287 21.61 14.16 6.51
N PRO A 288 21.12 14.58 7.70
CA PRO A 288 19.88 15.38 7.80
C PRO A 288 19.91 16.66 6.97
N GLY A 289 21.00 17.43 7.06
CA GLY A 289 21.15 18.69 6.30
C GLY A 289 21.28 18.50 4.78
N ARG A 290 21.54 17.29 4.26
CA ARG A 290 21.43 17.02 2.81
C ARG A 290 19.98 16.79 2.41
N LEU A 291 19.23 16.06 3.24
CA LEU A 291 17.80 15.84 3.01
C LEU A 291 17.01 17.15 3.10
N GLU A 292 17.26 17.98 4.11
CA GLU A 292 16.60 19.28 4.27
C GLU A 292 16.78 20.16 3.03
N ARG A 293 18.00 20.25 2.49
CA ARG A 293 18.26 20.99 1.24
C ARG A 293 17.53 20.40 0.04
N ALA A 294 17.47 19.07 -0.07
CA ALA A 294 16.73 18.40 -1.13
C ALA A 294 15.23 18.70 -1.04
N VAL A 295 14.66 18.66 0.18
CA VAL A 295 13.25 19.00 0.45
C VAL A 295 12.97 20.46 0.10
N GLN A 296 13.83 21.39 0.53
CA GLN A 296 13.70 22.82 0.22
C GLN A 296 13.72 23.05 -1.30
N GLN A 297 14.65 22.42 -2.01
CA GLN A 297 14.75 22.54 -3.47
C GLN A 297 13.50 22.01 -4.18
N LEU A 298 13.03 20.82 -3.80
CA LEU A 298 11.83 20.22 -4.40
C LEU A 298 10.56 21.00 -4.05
N SER A 299 10.52 21.64 -2.88
CA SER A 299 9.40 22.51 -2.48
C SER A 299 9.40 23.82 -3.25
N ALA A 300 10.58 24.40 -3.50
CA ALA A 300 10.71 25.65 -4.25
C ALA A 300 10.34 25.53 -5.73
N THR A 301 10.55 24.36 -6.34
CA THR A 301 10.19 24.11 -7.75
C THR A 301 8.87 23.34 -7.92
N GLY A 302 8.33 22.78 -6.84
CA GLY A 302 7.13 21.96 -6.86
C GLY A 302 5.83 22.76 -7.03
N ALA A 303 4.72 22.04 -6.98
CA ALA A 303 3.40 22.64 -7.10
C ALA A 303 3.08 23.58 -5.93
N THR A 304 2.54 24.76 -6.26
CA THR A 304 2.11 25.76 -5.28
C THR A 304 0.69 25.51 -4.76
N ARG A 305 -0.10 24.75 -5.53
CA ARG A 305 -1.43 24.29 -5.14
C ARG A 305 -1.70 22.92 -5.75
N VAL A 306 -2.26 22.02 -4.97
CA VAL A 306 -2.70 20.70 -5.41
C VAL A 306 -4.18 20.54 -5.06
N GLN A 307 -4.96 20.05 -6.01
CA GLN A 307 -6.35 19.67 -5.85
C GLN A 307 -6.46 18.19 -6.18
N VAL A 308 -7.08 17.42 -5.29
CA VAL A 308 -7.32 15.99 -5.50
C VAL A 308 -8.81 15.74 -5.46
N GLY A 309 -9.35 15.20 -6.55
CA GLY A 309 -10.71 14.66 -6.64
C GLY A 309 -10.72 13.14 -6.44
N GLY A 310 -11.89 12.53 -6.55
CA GLY A 310 -12.03 11.07 -6.39
C GLY A 310 -11.25 10.24 -7.41
N HIS A 311 -10.95 10.81 -8.59
CA HIS A 311 -10.21 10.14 -9.66
C HIS A 311 -9.31 11.10 -10.45
N SER A 312 -9.05 12.30 -9.93
CA SER A 312 -8.30 13.34 -10.63
C SER A 312 -7.33 14.04 -9.69
N VAL A 313 -6.22 14.52 -10.24
CA VAL A 313 -5.24 15.35 -9.54
C VAL A 313 -4.86 16.49 -10.45
N THR A 314 -5.06 17.72 -9.97
CA THR A 314 -4.63 18.94 -10.65
C THR A 314 -3.66 19.69 -9.77
N ALA A 315 -2.54 20.11 -10.34
CA ALA A 315 -1.49 20.83 -9.63
C ALA A 315 -1.13 22.09 -10.40
N ARG A 316 -1.11 23.25 -9.72
CA ARG A 316 -0.52 24.49 -10.25
C ARG A 316 0.98 24.45 -10.01
N ILE A 317 1.75 24.68 -11.05
CA ILE A 317 3.22 24.68 -11.02
C ILE A 317 3.74 26.09 -11.35
N PRO A 318 4.98 26.44 -10.93
CA PRO A 318 5.56 27.73 -11.26
C PRO A 318 5.61 27.96 -12.78
N ALA A 319 5.28 29.17 -13.25
CA ALA A 319 5.39 29.53 -14.66
C ALA A 319 6.85 29.37 -15.15
N GLY A 320 7.03 28.96 -16.41
CA GLY A 320 8.37 28.69 -16.96
C GLY A 320 8.97 27.34 -16.52
N SER A 321 8.21 26.49 -15.84
CA SER A 321 8.67 25.16 -15.43
C SER A 321 9.01 24.29 -16.63
N THR A 322 10.26 23.82 -16.70
CA THR A 322 10.73 22.89 -17.74
C THR A 322 11.08 21.52 -17.15
N GLY A 323 11.33 20.53 -18.00
CA GLY A 323 11.82 19.22 -17.57
C GLY A 323 10.67 18.25 -17.39
N THR A 324 10.48 17.74 -16.17
CA THR A 324 9.44 16.75 -15.87
C THR A 324 8.80 17.03 -14.51
N ALA A 325 7.46 17.09 -14.47
CA ALA A 325 6.71 17.00 -13.23
C ALA A 325 6.57 15.53 -12.80
N ILE A 326 6.85 15.24 -11.53
CA ILE A 326 6.71 13.92 -10.92
C ILE A 326 5.59 14.00 -9.88
N LEU A 327 4.58 13.16 -10.04
CA LEU A 327 3.52 13.00 -9.05
C LEU A 327 3.89 11.84 -8.14
N ALA A 328 3.79 12.04 -6.82
CA ALA A 328 3.98 11.01 -5.80
C ALA A 328 2.82 9.99 -5.78
N ILE A 329 2.58 9.34 -6.93
CA ILE A 329 1.51 8.40 -7.22
C ILE A 329 2.06 7.31 -8.16
N PRO A 330 1.93 6.01 -7.83
CA PRO A 330 2.33 4.92 -8.72
C PRO A 330 1.62 4.97 -10.08
N ARG A 331 2.38 4.83 -11.16
CA ARG A 331 1.87 4.83 -12.54
C ARG A 331 1.25 3.49 -12.91
N ILE A 332 0.06 3.20 -12.39
CA ILE A 332 -0.78 2.09 -12.85
C ILE A 332 -1.44 2.40 -14.21
N LYS A 333 -1.91 1.38 -14.91
CA LYS A 333 -2.67 1.56 -16.17
C LYS A 333 -3.99 2.27 -15.88
N GLY A 334 -4.34 3.27 -16.69
CA GLY A 334 -5.59 4.04 -16.56
C GLY A 334 -5.38 5.53 -16.35
N TRP A 335 -4.19 5.94 -15.91
CA TRP A 335 -3.83 7.35 -15.78
C TRP A 335 -3.58 8.01 -17.13
N ARG A 336 -4.17 9.18 -17.32
CA ARG A 336 -3.90 10.11 -18.42
C ARG A 336 -3.59 11.47 -17.84
N CYS A 337 -2.57 12.15 -18.37
CA CYS A 337 -2.13 13.45 -17.87
C CYS A 337 -1.94 14.46 -19.02
N SER A 338 -2.04 15.72 -18.67
CA SER A 338 -1.83 16.90 -19.51
C SER A 338 -0.96 17.91 -18.77
N ALA A 339 -0.24 18.74 -19.53
CA ALA A 339 0.48 19.91 -19.05
C ALA A 339 -0.18 21.15 -19.68
N GLY A 340 -0.59 22.11 -18.84
CA GLY A 340 -1.42 23.25 -19.24
C GLY A 340 -2.69 22.80 -19.97
N ASP A 341 -3.04 23.51 -21.04
CA ASP A 341 -4.17 23.19 -21.92
C ASP A 341 -3.85 22.14 -23.00
N GLY A 342 -2.69 21.47 -22.88
CA GLY A 342 -2.29 20.42 -23.81
C GLY A 342 -3.20 19.18 -23.76
N PRO A 343 -3.20 18.34 -24.81
CA PRO A 343 -4.06 17.16 -24.85
C PRO A 343 -3.65 16.13 -23.79
N ALA A 344 -4.64 15.55 -23.11
CA ALA A 344 -4.40 14.47 -22.15
C ALA A 344 -3.88 13.19 -22.83
N ARG A 345 -2.69 12.75 -22.46
CA ARG A 345 -2.00 11.56 -22.98
C ARG A 345 -1.88 10.50 -21.89
N PRO A 346 -1.71 9.19 -22.22
CA PRO A 346 -1.34 8.21 -21.21
C PRO A 346 -0.13 8.71 -20.40
N ALA A 347 -0.24 8.65 -19.08
CA ALA A 347 0.81 9.16 -18.19
C ALA A 347 2.17 8.57 -18.54
N ALA A 348 3.21 9.40 -18.64
CA ALA A 348 4.57 8.91 -18.70
C ALA A 348 4.97 8.33 -17.33
N VAL A 349 6.11 7.63 -17.29
CA VAL A 349 6.60 6.96 -16.09
C VAL A 349 8.04 7.38 -15.82
N TYR A 350 8.34 7.62 -14.55
CA TYR A 350 9.71 7.72 -14.07
C TYR A 350 9.81 6.86 -12.81
N LEU A 351 10.60 5.77 -12.88
CA LEU A 351 10.86 4.88 -11.75
C LEU A 351 9.58 4.42 -11.02
N GLY A 352 8.54 4.11 -11.80
CA GLY A 352 7.25 3.62 -11.30
C GLY A 352 6.26 4.70 -10.86
N LEU A 353 6.64 5.97 -10.81
CA LEU A 353 5.74 7.09 -10.53
C LEU A 353 5.21 7.75 -11.81
N ILE A 354 4.06 8.41 -11.70
CA ILE A 354 3.49 9.21 -12.79
C ILE A 354 4.43 10.38 -13.09
N ALA A 355 4.72 10.57 -14.37
CA ALA A 355 5.55 11.65 -14.85
C ALA A 355 4.87 12.40 -16.01
N VAL A 356 5.06 13.72 -16.06
CA VAL A 356 4.49 14.61 -17.08
C VAL A 356 5.61 15.52 -17.61
N PRO A 357 6.00 15.39 -18.89
CA PRO A 357 6.97 16.30 -19.51
C PRO A 357 6.47 17.74 -19.52
N LEU A 358 7.38 18.70 -19.27
CA LEU A 358 7.11 20.13 -19.28
C LEU A 358 8.04 20.84 -20.26
N ASP A 359 7.48 21.75 -21.05
CA ASP A 359 8.16 22.51 -22.09
C ASP A 359 8.44 23.97 -21.73
N GLY A 360 8.03 24.42 -20.53
CA GLY A 360 8.16 25.81 -20.09
C GLY A 360 6.90 26.64 -20.25
N THR A 361 5.89 26.16 -20.99
CA THR A 361 4.66 26.91 -21.26
C THR A 361 3.53 26.60 -20.28
N ALA A 362 3.51 25.39 -19.73
CA ALA A 362 2.49 24.94 -18.79
C ALA A 362 2.64 25.57 -17.39
N ASP A 363 1.53 26.03 -16.82
CA ASP A 363 1.40 26.50 -15.43
C ASP A 363 0.59 25.51 -14.57
N SER A 364 0.14 24.40 -15.15
CA SER A 364 -0.58 23.33 -14.46
C SER A 364 -0.27 21.94 -14.99
N VAL A 365 -0.48 20.92 -14.15
CA VAL A 365 -0.50 19.52 -14.53
C VAL A 365 -1.83 18.92 -14.07
N SER A 366 -2.55 18.27 -14.98
CA SER A 366 -3.82 17.61 -14.69
C SER A 366 -3.76 16.16 -15.09
N CYS A 367 -4.09 15.25 -14.16
CA CYS A 367 -4.11 13.82 -14.36
C CYS A 367 -5.45 13.22 -13.93
N ASP A 368 -6.02 12.36 -14.78
CA ASP A 368 -7.27 11.64 -14.51
C ASP A 368 -7.04 10.13 -14.59
N PHE A 369 -7.64 9.41 -13.65
CA PHE A 369 -7.61 7.96 -13.59
C PHE A 369 -8.93 7.39 -14.08
N ARG A 370 -8.84 6.45 -15.03
CA ARG A 370 -9.97 5.62 -15.44
C ARG A 370 -9.57 4.15 -15.35
N PRO A 371 -10.24 3.34 -14.51
CA PRO A 371 -9.96 1.92 -14.44
C PRO A 371 -10.03 1.27 -15.83
N PRO A 372 -8.96 0.57 -16.27
CA PRO A 372 -9.00 -0.15 -17.53
C PRO A 372 -10.15 -1.16 -17.55
N GLY A 373 -10.88 -1.22 -18.67
CA GLY A 373 -11.95 -2.20 -18.85
C GLY A 373 -13.33 -1.76 -18.33
N LEU A 374 -13.45 -0.64 -17.60
CA LEU A 374 -14.76 -0.17 -17.10
C LEU A 374 -15.79 0.01 -18.23
N LEU A 375 -15.39 0.65 -19.33
CA LEU A 375 -16.27 0.85 -20.50
C LEU A 375 -16.64 -0.47 -21.18
N LYS A 376 -15.67 -1.39 -21.33
CA LYS A 376 -15.91 -2.69 -21.97
C LYS A 376 -16.85 -3.54 -21.11
N GLY A 377 -16.60 -3.59 -19.80
CA GLY A 377 -17.45 -4.29 -18.84
C GLY A 377 -18.86 -3.71 -18.79
N GLY A 378 -18.98 -2.38 -18.81
CA GLY A 378 -20.27 -1.69 -18.89
C GLY A 378 -21.04 -2.03 -20.17
N ALA A 379 -20.37 -2.04 -21.33
CA ALA A 379 -20.99 -2.42 -22.59
C ALA A 379 -21.48 -3.88 -22.58
N VAL A 380 -20.66 -4.81 -22.10
CA VAL A 380 -21.06 -6.23 -21.95
C VAL A 380 -22.23 -6.36 -20.98
N GLY A 381 -22.22 -5.64 -19.85
CA GLY A 381 -23.32 -5.62 -18.88
C GLY A 381 -24.62 -5.10 -19.48
N ALA A 382 -24.56 -4.02 -20.27
CA ALA A 382 -25.72 -3.45 -20.96
C ALA A 382 -26.30 -4.42 -21.99
N VAL A 383 -25.45 -5.10 -22.77
CA VAL A 383 -25.86 -6.14 -23.73
C VAL A 383 -26.52 -7.31 -23.00
N ALA A 384 -25.93 -7.77 -21.87
CA ALA A 384 -26.51 -8.85 -21.07
C ALA A 384 -27.87 -8.46 -20.49
N LEU A 385 -28.03 -7.24 -19.98
CA LEU A 385 -29.29 -6.72 -19.46
C LEU A 385 -30.36 -6.61 -20.56
N ALA A 386 -30.00 -6.13 -21.75
CA ALA A 386 -30.90 -6.08 -22.89
C ALA A 386 -31.36 -7.48 -23.32
N GLY A 387 -30.44 -8.46 -23.31
CA GLY A 387 -30.76 -9.87 -23.53
C GLY A 387 -31.80 -10.39 -22.53
N LEU A 388 -31.57 -10.17 -21.22
CA LEU A 388 -32.51 -10.57 -20.16
C LEU A 388 -33.88 -9.92 -20.30
N ALA A 389 -33.93 -8.63 -20.61
CA ALA A 389 -35.18 -7.91 -20.84
C ALA A 389 -35.94 -8.46 -22.05
N ALA A 390 -35.24 -8.77 -23.15
CA ALA A 390 -35.83 -9.37 -24.34
C ALA A 390 -36.41 -10.76 -24.04
N THR A 391 -35.70 -11.61 -23.29
CA THR A 391 -36.19 -12.94 -22.89
C THR A 391 -37.42 -12.84 -21.99
N ALA A 392 -37.42 -11.92 -21.01
CA ALA A 392 -38.57 -11.69 -20.14
C ALA A 392 -39.81 -11.19 -20.92
N LEU A 393 -39.62 -10.26 -21.86
CA LEU A 393 -40.70 -9.78 -22.72
C LEU A 393 -41.24 -10.88 -23.64
N TRP A 394 -40.35 -11.72 -24.19
CA TRP A 394 -40.74 -12.85 -25.01
C TRP A 394 -41.56 -13.87 -24.19
N TYR A 395 -41.10 -14.24 -22.99
CA TYR A 395 -41.82 -15.13 -22.09
C TYR A 395 -43.20 -14.58 -21.68
N ARG A 396 -43.31 -13.28 -21.38
CA ARG A 396 -44.60 -12.64 -21.09
C ARG A 396 -45.56 -12.69 -22.29
N ARG A 397 -45.04 -12.50 -23.51
CA ARG A 397 -45.84 -12.58 -24.75
C ARG A 397 -46.32 -14.00 -25.04
N THR A 398 -45.47 -15.01 -24.86
CA THR A 398 -45.85 -16.41 -25.08
C THR A 398 -46.87 -16.88 -24.04
N ARG A 399 -46.72 -16.50 -22.77
CA ARG A 399 -47.68 -16.83 -21.71
C ARG A 399 -49.05 -16.18 -21.92
N ARG A 400 -49.12 -14.91 -22.36
CA ARG A 400 -50.38 -14.23 -22.71
C ARG A 400 -51.10 -14.87 -23.91
N ARG A 401 -50.37 -15.50 -24.84
CA ARG A 401 -50.97 -16.26 -25.96
C ARG A 401 -51.51 -17.62 -25.52
N GLN A 402 -51.14 -18.10 -24.33
CA GLN A 402 -51.57 -19.38 -23.77
C GLN A 402 -52.69 -19.25 -22.74
N GLU A 403 -53.10 -18.05 -22.35
CA GLU A 403 -54.36 -17.84 -21.60
C GLU A 403 -55.53 -18.02 -22.59
N PRO A 404 -56.39 -19.04 -22.43
CA PRO A 404 -57.58 -19.18 -23.25
C PRO A 404 -58.50 -17.98 -23.01
N ALA A 405 -59.08 -17.42 -24.08
CA ALA A 405 -60.15 -16.45 -23.95
C ALA A 405 -61.26 -17.04 -23.09
N ALA A 406 -61.56 -16.42 -21.94
CA ALA A 406 -62.65 -16.84 -21.08
C ALA A 406 -63.94 -16.87 -21.90
N ALA A 407 -64.58 -18.04 -21.96
CA ALA A 407 -65.85 -18.21 -22.63
C ALA A 407 -66.89 -17.26 -22.01
N PRO A 408 -67.73 -16.59 -22.82
CA PRO A 408 -68.74 -15.68 -22.28
C PRO A 408 -69.75 -16.46 -21.42
N PRO A 409 -70.30 -15.85 -20.36
CA PRO A 409 -71.28 -16.50 -19.51
C PRO A 409 -72.56 -16.78 -20.30
N SER A 410 -73.02 -18.04 -20.26
CA SER A 410 -74.30 -18.47 -20.82
C SER A 410 -75.45 -18.06 -19.91
N VAL A 411 -76.49 -17.48 -20.53
CA VAL A 411 -77.79 -17.06 -19.95
C VAL A 411 -78.58 -18.23 -19.39
#